data_AF-A0A1V5FEQ4-F1
#
_entry.id   AF-A0A1V5FEQ4-F1
#
_cell.length_a   1.000
_cell.length_b   1.000
_cell.length_c   1.000
_cell.angle_alpha   90.00
_cell.angle_beta   90.00
_cell.angle_gamma   90.00
#
_symmetry.space_group_name_H-M   'P 1'
#
loop_
_entity.id
_entity.type
_entity.pdbx_description
1 polymer ?
#
loop_
_entity_poly.entity_id
_entity_poly.type
_entity_poly.pdbx_seq_one_letter_code
_entity_poly.pdbx_strand_id
1 'polypeptide(L)'
;MALSKPAPPRAAGKQKKADVRFKLTKAQKAYVEQLVTLDNRIAVCREYIALWMNFFRFFAEDMTRKEITAAEEKQFFQVMTALTRKHFTFVELMAETFDRGNDIIAVLSTAVSLTHIQNMPENTRGKLELDWHNLFLDMNRTLGRLLRRLPGNMTLSEALASVNAKPVAPDPGAARADGKGAKPAAAAGA
;
A
#
# COMPACT_ATOMS: atom_id res chain seq x y z
N MET A 1 71.95 6.39 35.82
CA MET A 1 70.74 6.05 35.04
C MET A 1 69.55 6.76 35.67
N ALA A 2 69.13 7.89 35.09
CA ALA A 2 68.06 8.73 35.64
C ALA A 2 66.71 8.39 34.97
N LEU A 3 65.69 8.12 35.81
CA LEU A 3 64.32 7.76 35.43
C LEU A 3 63.57 9.00 34.91
N SER A 4 63.23 9.00 33.62
CA SER A 4 62.36 10.00 33.01
C SER A 4 60.89 9.54 33.11
N LYS A 5 60.05 10.33 33.79
CA LYS A 5 58.61 10.08 33.93
C LYS A 5 57.84 10.52 32.67
N PRO A 6 56.84 9.75 32.19
CA PRO A 6 55.99 10.19 31.08
C PRO A 6 54.90 11.17 31.55
N ALA A 7 54.62 12.16 30.69
CA ALA A 7 53.63 13.21 30.88
C ALA A 7 52.17 12.70 30.81
N PRO A 8 51.20 13.37 31.45
CA PRO A 8 49.81 12.94 31.48
C PRO A 8 49.06 13.20 30.15
N PRO A 9 48.00 12.43 29.86
CA PRO A 9 47.23 12.55 28.62
C PRO A 9 46.37 13.83 28.60
N ARG A 10 46.38 14.50 27.44
CA ARG A 10 45.55 15.67 27.10
C ARG A 10 44.06 15.35 27.26
N ALA A 11 43.34 16.23 27.95
CA ALA A 11 41.90 16.14 28.19
C ALA A 11 41.10 16.06 26.86
N ALA A 12 40.30 15.01 26.73
CA ALA A 12 39.35 14.85 25.63
C ALA A 12 38.22 15.89 25.78
N GLY A 13 38.10 16.77 24.79
CA GLY A 13 37.00 17.74 24.70
C GLY A 13 35.66 17.03 24.56
N LYS A 14 34.76 17.26 25.51
CA LYS A 14 33.36 16.79 25.47
C LYS A 14 32.63 17.48 24.31
N GLN A 15 32.45 16.77 23.20
CA GLN A 15 31.51 17.19 22.14
C GLN A 15 30.09 17.13 22.70
N LYS A 16 29.49 18.29 22.97
CA LYS A 16 28.06 18.44 23.25
C LYS A 16 27.30 18.03 21.97
N LYS A 17 26.69 16.85 21.98
CA LYS A 17 25.66 16.49 20.98
C LYS A 17 24.47 17.41 21.23
N ALA A 18 24.31 18.43 20.38
CA ALA A 18 23.13 19.26 20.37
C ALA A 18 21.94 18.37 19.98
N ASP A 19 21.02 18.18 20.92
CA ASP A 19 19.77 17.48 20.69
C ASP A 19 18.87 18.37 19.83
N VAL A 20 18.97 18.22 18.52
CA VAL A 20 18.18 19.00 17.55
C VAL A 20 16.75 18.47 17.62
N ARG A 21 15.94 19.07 18.49
CA ARG A 21 14.51 18.81 18.59
C ARG A 21 13.81 19.36 17.34
N PHE A 22 13.79 18.54 16.30
CA PHE A 22 13.24 18.85 14.99
C PHE A 22 11.73 19.14 15.08
N LYS A 23 11.31 20.33 14.64
CA LYS A 23 9.89 20.71 14.56
C LYS A 23 9.46 20.70 13.10
N LEU A 24 8.78 19.64 12.67
CA LEU A 24 8.10 19.57 11.37
C LEU A 24 7.02 20.66 11.28
N THR A 25 6.91 21.31 10.13
CA THR A 25 5.78 22.19 9.82
C THR A 25 4.48 21.39 9.68
N LYS A 26 3.33 22.06 9.79
CA LYS A 26 2.01 21.41 9.61
C LYS A 26 1.89 20.73 8.24
N ALA A 27 2.38 21.37 7.18
CA ALA A 27 2.36 20.83 5.82
C ALA A 27 3.26 19.58 5.69
N GLN A 28 4.45 19.59 6.29
CA GLN A 28 5.34 18.42 6.28
C GLN A 28 4.72 17.24 7.03
N LYS A 29 4.08 17.48 8.19
CA LYS A 29 3.38 16.42 8.93
C LYS A 29 2.27 15.78 8.10
N ALA A 30 1.42 16.58 7.46
CA ALA A 30 0.34 16.09 6.60
C ALA A 30 0.88 15.28 5.41
N TYR A 31 1.96 15.73 4.80
CA TYR A 31 2.60 14.99 3.71
C TYR A 31 3.16 13.63 4.17
N VAL A 32 3.84 13.58 5.32
CA VAL A 32 4.34 12.33 5.90
C VAL A 32 3.20 11.37 6.22
N GLU A 33 2.10 11.87 6.78
CA GLU A 33 0.91 11.06 7.07
C GLU A 33 0.28 10.47 5.80
N GLN A 34 0.21 11.24 4.72
CA GLN A 34 -0.24 10.76 3.41
C GLN A 34 0.67 9.65 2.87
N LEU A 35 1.99 9.81 2.99
CA LEU A 35 2.94 8.79 2.55
C LEU A 35 2.83 7.50 3.37
N VAL A 36 2.72 7.60 4.69
CA VAL A 36 2.53 6.43 5.57
C VAL A 36 1.23 5.70 5.23
N THR A 37 0.15 6.45 4.98
CA THR A 37 -1.14 5.87 4.57
C THR A 37 -1.02 5.15 3.24
N LEU A 38 -0.35 5.76 2.26
CA LEU A 38 -0.14 5.16 0.94
C LEU A 38 0.75 3.92 1.00
N ASP A 39 1.81 3.94 1.80
CA ASP A 39 2.72 2.81 2.00
C ASP A 39 1.98 1.62 2.65
N ASN A 40 1.16 1.88 3.67
CA ASN A 40 0.29 0.87 4.28
C ASN A 40 -0.68 0.26 3.26
N ARG A 41 -1.32 1.10 2.43
CA ARG A 41 -2.20 0.63 1.33
C ARG A 41 -1.45 -0.29 0.36
N ILE A 42 -0.24 0.09 -0.05
CA ILE A 42 0.61 -0.71 -0.94
C ILE A 42 0.99 -2.05 -0.28
N ALA A 43 1.39 -2.03 0.98
CA ALA A 43 1.77 -3.23 1.73
C ALA A 43 0.59 -4.23 1.81
N VAL A 44 -0.59 -3.76 2.20
CA VAL A 44 -1.81 -4.59 2.26
C VAL A 44 -2.18 -5.14 0.88
N CYS A 45 -2.13 -4.31 -0.17
CA CYS A 45 -2.43 -4.73 -1.53
C CYS A 45 -1.49 -5.84 -2.02
N ARG A 46 -0.17 -5.69 -1.80
CA ARG A 46 0.85 -6.70 -2.15
C ARG A 46 0.64 -8.01 -1.40
N GLU A 47 0.40 -7.92 -0.10
CA GLU A 47 0.16 -9.10 0.73
C GLU A 47 -1.09 -9.86 0.26
N TYR A 48 -2.17 -9.14 -0.04
CA TYR A 48 -3.42 -9.74 -0.52
C TYR A 48 -3.23 -10.41 -1.90
N ILE A 49 -2.52 -9.77 -2.83
CA ILE A 49 -2.18 -10.34 -4.14
C ILE A 49 -1.34 -11.63 -3.97
N ALA A 50 -0.38 -11.64 -3.05
CA ALA A 50 0.42 -12.84 -2.79
C ALA A 50 -0.43 -14.00 -2.25
N LEU A 51 -1.38 -13.73 -1.35
CA LEU A 51 -2.34 -14.73 -0.88
C LEU A 51 -3.26 -15.22 -2.01
N TRP A 52 -3.71 -14.32 -2.88
CA TRP A 52 -4.55 -14.64 -4.04
C TRP A 52 -3.83 -15.58 -5.02
N MET A 53 -2.52 -15.36 -5.22
CA MET A 53 -1.67 -16.27 -5.99
C MET A 53 -1.49 -17.63 -5.32
N ASN A 54 -1.26 -17.66 -4.01
CA ASN A 54 -1.12 -18.91 -3.27
C ASN A 54 -2.40 -19.76 -3.32
N PHE A 55 -3.57 -19.13 -3.35
CA PHE A 55 -4.84 -19.80 -3.53
C PHE A 55 -4.95 -20.51 -4.89
N PHE A 56 -4.57 -19.84 -5.98
CA PHE A 56 -4.60 -20.44 -7.32
C PHE A 56 -3.67 -21.64 -7.48
N ARG A 57 -2.53 -21.65 -6.80
CA ARG A 57 -1.54 -22.73 -6.91
C ARG A 57 -2.11 -24.12 -6.62
N PHE A 58 -3.19 -24.24 -5.84
CA PHE A 58 -3.78 -25.53 -5.55
C PHE A 58 -4.59 -26.13 -6.71
N PHE A 59 -5.06 -25.30 -7.63
CA PHE A 59 -5.90 -25.72 -8.76
C PHE A 59 -5.40 -25.17 -10.11
N ALA A 60 -4.15 -24.72 -10.15
CA ALA A 60 -3.47 -24.29 -11.38
C ALA A 60 -3.04 -25.47 -12.26
N GLU A 61 -2.86 -26.65 -11.66
CA GLU A 61 -2.52 -27.89 -12.34
C GLU A 61 -3.77 -28.72 -12.61
N ASP A 62 -3.73 -29.60 -13.62
CA ASP A 62 -4.84 -30.49 -13.93
C ASP A 62 -5.17 -31.39 -12.73
N MET A 63 -6.32 -31.13 -12.10
CA MET A 63 -6.78 -31.86 -10.93
C MET A 63 -7.43 -33.20 -11.28
N THR A 64 -7.71 -33.49 -12.56
CA THR A 64 -8.57 -34.62 -12.98
C THR A 64 -8.04 -35.99 -12.54
N ARG A 65 -6.72 -36.13 -12.36
CA ARG A 65 -6.08 -37.39 -11.94
C ARG A 65 -5.28 -37.28 -10.65
N LYS A 66 -5.37 -36.13 -9.97
CA LYS A 66 -4.57 -35.86 -8.78
C LYS A 66 -5.28 -36.41 -7.54
N GLU A 67 -4.61 -37.27 -6.78
CA GLU A 67 -5.08 -37.62 -5.45
C GLU A 67 -4.87 -36.43 -4.51
N ILE A 68 -5.96 -35.90 -3.95
CA ILE A 68 -5.90 -34.79 -3.01
C ILE A 68 -5.60 -35.36 -1.64
N THR A 69 -4.44 -35.01 -1.09
CA THR A 69 -4.07 -35.42 0.26
C THR A 69 -4.78 -34.56 1.31
N ALA A 70 -5.04 -35.14 2.48
CA ALA A 70 -5.60 -34.38 3.62
C ALA A 70 -4.71 -33.20 4.04
N ALA A 71 -3.40 -33.28 3.79
CA ALA A 71 -2.45 -32.19 4.05
C ALA A 71 -2.64 -31.01 3.08
N GLU A 72 -2.82 -31.28 1.77
CA GLU A 72 -3.10 -30.25 0.77
C GLU A 72 -4.44 -29.56 1.03
N GLU A 73 -5.49 -30.35 1.32
CA GLU A 73 -6.82 -29.83 1.65
C GLU A 73 -6.73 -28.91 2.90
N LYS A 74 -5.98 -29.30 3.93
CA LYS A 74 -5.74 -28.46 5.11
C LYS A 74 -4.99 -27.17 4.76
N GLN A 75 -3.98 -27.23 3.90
CA GLN A 75 -3.24 -26.04 3.46
C GLN A 75 -4.13 -25.09 2.64
N PHE A 76 -4.98 -25.63 1.77
CA PHE A 76 -5.97 -24.86 1.03
C PHE A 76 -6.90 -24.09 1.95
N PHE A 77 -7.47 -24.75 2.97
CA PHE A 77 -8.30 -24.09 3.97
C PHE A 77 -7.56 -23.00 4.76
N GLN A 78 -6.28 -23.18 5.05
CA GLN A 78 -5.47 -22.15 5.70
C GLN A 78 -5.35 -20.89 4.84
N VAL A 79 -5.09 -21.05 3.53
CA VAL A 79 -5.01 -19.92 2.59
C VAL A 79 -6.38 -19.25 2.41
N MET A 80 -7.45 -20.02 2.22
CA MET A 80 -8.83 -19.51 2.17
C MET A 80 -9.20 -18.70 3.42
N THR A 81 -8.86 -19.20 4.60
CA THR A 81 -9.10 -18.51 5.88
C THR A 81 -8.33 -17.20 5.96
N ALA A 82 -7.06 -17.18 5.52
CA ALA A 82 -6.25 -15.97 5.47
C ALA A 82 -6.82 -14.92 4.51
N LEU A 83 -7.25 -15.34 3.31
CA LEU A 83 -7.91 -14.48 2.33
C LEU A 83 -9.20 -13.87 2.89
N THR A 84 -10.05 -14.69 3.50
CA THR A 84 -11.33 -14.26 4.07
C THR A 84 -11.12 -13.25 5.20
N ARG A 85 -10.17 -13.51 6.11
CA ARG A 85 -9.86 -12.61 7.24
C ARG A 85 -9.33 -11.25 6.78
N LYS A 86 -8.52 -11.22 5.72
CA LYS A 86 -7.95 -9.97 5.18
C LYS A 86 -8.85 -9.26 4.18
N HIS A 87 -9.92 -9.90 3.73
CA HIS A 87 -10.80 -9.38 2.69
C HIS A 87 -11.36 -7.99 3.04
N PHE A 88 -11.93 -7.84 4.24
CA PHE A 88 -12.51 -6.57 4.68
C PHE A 88 -11.47 -5.44 4.66
N THR A 89 -10.32 -5.66 5.29
CA THR A 89 -9.22 -4.67 5.31
C THR A 89 -8.72 -4.32 3.92
N PHE A 90 -8.62 -5.30 3.02
CA PHE A 90 -8.24 -5.04 1.63
C PHE A 90 -9.26 -4.16 0.92
N VAL A 91 -10.55 -4.53 0.95
CA VAL A 91 -11.61 -3.77 0.27
C VAL A 91 -11.74 -2.35 0.82
N GLU A 92 -11.70 -2.20 2.15
CA GLU A 92 -11.79 -0.90 2.80
C GLU A 92 -10.63 0.03 2.38
N LEU A 93 -9.39 -0.45 2.43
CA LEU A 93 -8.21 0.35 2.06
C LEU A 93 -8.09 0.61 0.56
N MET A 94 -8.71 -0.23 -0.28
CA MET A 94 -8.65 -0.13 -1.74
C MET A 94 -9.89 0.52 -2.36
N ALA A 95 -10.91 0.90 -1.58
CA ALA A 95 -12.24 1.29 -2.06
C ALA A 95 -12.25 2.35 -3.19
N GLU A 96 -11.31 3.31 -3.18
CA GLU A 96 -11.18 4.33 -4.25
C GLU A 96 -10.76 3.75 -5.61
N THR A 97 -10.14 2.57 -5.60
CA THR A 97 -9.40 2.00 -6.73
C THR A 97 -9.81 0.58 -7.06
N PHE A 98 -10.59 -0.09 -6.21
CA PHE A 98 -11.04 -1.45 -6.39
C PHE A 98 -12.46 -1.58 -5.82
N ASP A 99 -13.43 -1.80 -6.70
CA ASP A 99 -14.87 -1.88 -6.40
C ASP A 99 -15.43 -3.31 -6.46
N ARG A 100 -14.63 -4.27 -6.93
CA ARG A 100 -15.02 -5.68 -7.13
C ARG A 100 -14.86 -6.55 -5.88
N GLY A 101 -15.12 -5.98 -4.70
CA GLY A 101 -15.00 -6.70 -3.42
C GLY A 101 -15.92 -7.94 -3.37
N ASN A 102 -17.17 -7.79 -3.77
CA ASN A 102 -18.15 -8.88 -3.75
C ASN A 102 -17.77 -10.05 -4.67
N ASP A 103 -17.12 -9.77 -5.80
CA ASP A 103 -16.68 -10.78 -6.75
C ASP A 103 -15.61 -11.70 -6.16
N ILE A 104 -14.75 -11.18 -5.27
CA ILE A 104 -13.78 -11.98 -4.51
C ILE A 104 -14.52 -13.02 -3.66
N ILE A 105 -15.56 -12.60 -2.95
CA ILE A 105 -16.37 -13.50 -2.12
C ILE A 105 -17.09 -14.54 -2.98
N ALA A 106 -17.58 -14.17 -4.16
CA ALA A 106 -18.19 -15.12 -5.09
C ALA A 106 -17.21 -16.21 -5.54
N VAL A 107 -15.97 -15.84 -5.87
CA VAL A 107 -14.90 -16.80 -6.21
C VAL A 107 -14.58 -17.72 -5.03
N LEU A 108 -14.36 -17.16 -3.84
CA LEU A 108 -14.06 -17.95 -2.64
C LEU A 108 -15.22 -18.90 -2.25
N SER A 109 -16.46 -18.45 -2.43
CA SER A 109 -17.66 -19.26 -2.13
C SER A 109 -17.87 -20.39 -3.13
N THR A 110 -17.37 -20.25 -4.36
CA THR A 110 -17.37 -21.32 -5.34
C THR A 110 -16.31 -22.37 -5.01
N ALA A 111 -15.15 -21.94 -4.50
CA ALA A 111 -14.00 -22.78 -4.19
C ALA A 111 -14.00 -23.30 -2.74
N VAL A 112 -15.04 -24.02 -2.30
CA VAL A 112 -15.16 -24.42 -0.88
C VAL A 112 -14.15 -25.46 -0.40
N SER A 113 -13.66 -26.34 -1.28
CA SER A 113 -12.65 -27.37 -0.99
C SER A 113 -11.95 -27.80 -2.28
N LEU A 114 -10.75 -28.37 -2.18
CA LEU A 114 -10.06 -28.91 -3.36
C LEU A 114 -10.84 -30.07 -3.97
N THR A 115 -11.38 -30.94 -3.13
CA THR A 115 -12.24 -32.04 -3.56
C THR A 115 -13.46 -31.53 -4.31
N HIS A 116 -14.07 -30.41 -3.87
CA HIS A 116 -15.19 -29.81 -4.58
C HIS A 116 -14.75 -29.29 -5.95
N ILE A 117 -13.65 -28.55 -6.03
CA ILE A 117 -13.10 -28.01 -7.29
C ILE A 117 -12.77 -29.14 -8.29
N GLN A 118 -12.18 -30.24 -7.82
CA GLN A 118 -11.87 -31.41 -8.65
C GLN A 118 -13.11 -32.03 -9.28
N ASN A 119 -14.23 -32.06 -8.55
CA ASN A 119 -15.49 -32.66 -9.00
C ASN A 119 -16.40 -31.68 -9.75
N MET A 120 -15.98 -30.42 -9.93
CA MET A 120 -16.75 -29.47 -10.72
C MET A 120 -16.77 -29.85 -12.20
N PRO A 121 -17.88 -29.58 -12.92
CA PRO A 121 -17.88 -29.62 -14.37
C PRO A 121 -16.81 -28.69 -14.96
N GLU A 122 -16.15 -29.10 -16.05
CA GLU A 122 -15.05 -28.37 -16.69
C GLU A 122 -15.38 -26.90 -16.96
N ASN A 123 -16.59 -26.62 -17.43
CA ASN A 123 -17.06 -25.26 -17.71
C ASN A 123 -17.11 -24.38 -16.44
N THR A 124 -17.46 -24.97 -15.29
CA THR A 124 -17.57 -24.28 -14.01
C THR A 124 -16.20 -24.01 -13.43
N ARG A 125 -15.28 -24.99 -13.54
CA ARG A 125 -13.87 -24.81 -13.17
C ARG A 125 -13.19 -23.77 -14.05
N GLY A 126 -13.38 -23.82 -15.37
CA GLY A 126 -12.84 -22.81 -16.28
C GLY A 126 -13.39 -21.41 -15.99
N LYS A 127 -14.67 -21.28 -15.61
CA LYS A 127 -15.24 -20.00 -15.15
C LYS A 127 -14.58 -19.52 -13.85
N LEU A 128 -14.38 -20.41 -12.87
CA LEU A 128 -13.70 -20.09 -11.62
C LEU A 128 -12.29 -19.53 -11.86
N GLU A 129 -11.52 -20.19 -12.74
CA GLU A 129 -10.17 -19.76 -13.11
C GLU A 129 -10.17 -18.39 -13.83
N LEU A 130 -11.12 -18.18 -14.75
CA LEU A 130 -11.28 -16.91 -15.46
C LEU A 130 -11.64 -15.77 -14.49
N ASP A 131 -12.61 -16.00 -13.60
CA ASP A 131 -13.02 -15.02 -12.60
C ASP A 131 -11.86 -14.69 -11.64
N TRP A 132 -11.14 -15.71 -11.19
CA TRP A 132 -9.92 -15.55 -10.40
C TRP A 132 -8.87 -14.69 -11.11
N HIS A 133 -8.61 -14.98 -12.39
CA HIS A 133 -7.61 -14.27 -13.19
C HIS A 133 -8.00 -12.80 -13.43
N ASN A 134 -9.26 -12.54 -13.75
CA ASN A 134 -9.77 -11.18 -13.95
C ASN A 134 -9.59 -10.34 -12.68
N LEU A 135 -9.91 -10.90 -11.51
CA LEU A 135 -9.69 -10.23 -10.23
C LEU A 135 -8.21 -9.99 -9.96
N PHE A 136 -7.34 -10.96 -10.25
CA PHE A 136 -5.89 -10.79 -10.12
C PHE A 136 -5.37 -9.62 -10.97
N LEU A 137 -5.84 -9.48 -12.22
CA LEU A 137 -5.48 -8.33 -13.07
C LEU A 137 -5.96 -7.00 -12.47
N ASP A 138 -7.19 -6.95 -11.94
CA ASP A 138 -7.74 -5.73 -11.33
C ASP A 138 -7.02 -5.34 -10.04
N MET A 139 -6.62 -6.30 -9.22
CA MET A 139 -5.76 -6.06 -8.05
C MET A 139 -4.39 -5.50 -8.48
N ASN A 140 -3.77 -6.05 -9.53
CA ASN A 140 -2.49 -5.54 -10.03
C ASN A 140 -2.61 -4.14 -10.65
N ARG A 141 -3.70 -3.84 -11.36
CA ARG A 141 -4.01 -2.47 -11.83
C ARG A 141 -4.16 -1.51 -10.65
N THR A 142 -4.81 -1.96 -9.58
CA THR A 142 -4.96 -1.19 -8.33
C THR A 142 -3.60 -0.90 -7.69
N LEU A 143 -2.75 -1.91 -7.55
CA LEU A 143 -1.39 -1.74 -7.06
C LEU A 143 -0.60 -0.76 -7.93
N GLY A 144 -0.70 -0.86 -9.27
CA GLY A 144 -0.08 0.07 -10.19
C GLY A 144 -0.54 1.51 -10.01
N ARG A 145 -1.83 1.74 -9.76
CA ARG A 145 -2.38 3.07 -9.44
C ARG A 145 -1.80 3.61 -8.13
N LEU A 146 -1.68 2.79 -7.09
CA LEU A 146 -1.08 3.20 -5.81
C LEU A 146 0.40 3.57 -5.96
N LEU A 147 1.17 2.74 -6.67
CA LEU A 147 2.59 2.98 -6.88
C LEU A 147 2.86 4.29 -7.65
N ARG A 148 1.98 4.67 -8.59
CA ARG A 148 2.09 5.97 -9.30
C ARG A 148 1.84 7.18 -8.39
N ARG A 149 1.18 7.01 -7.25
CA ARG A 149 0.97 8.08 -6.26
C ARG A 149 2.21 8.30 -5.38
N LEU A 150 3.17 7.37 -5.39
CA LEU A 150 4.45 7.61 -4.72
C LEU A 150 5.23 8.68 -5.49
N PRO A 151 5.83 9.66 -4.79
CA PRO A 151 6.71 10.63 -5.43
C PRO A 151 7.91 9.89 -6.02
N GLY A 152 8.05 9.96 -7.36
CA GLY A 152 9.14 9.44 -8.20
C GLY A 152 10.07 8.42 -7.58
N ASN A 153 9.86 7.12 -7.84
CA ASN A 153 10.75 5.99 -7.52
C ASN A 153 11.35 5.94 -6.10
N MET A 154 10.86 6.75 -5.17
CA MET A 154 11.40 6.83 -3.82
C MET A 154 10.62 5.92 -2.88
N THR A 155 11.37 5.08 -2.17
CA THR A 155 10.89 4.43 -0.95
C THR A 155 10.50 5.49 0.08
N LEU A 156 9.66 5.13 1.06
CA LEU A 156 9.30 6.01 2.19
C LEU A 156 10.56 6.63 2.83
N SER A 157 11.67 5.89 2.90
CA SER A 157 12.94 6.37 3.46
C SER A 157 13.56 7.49 2.62
N GLU A 158 13.51 7.39 1.30
CA GLU A 158 14.04 8.39 0.37
C GLU A 158 13.13 9.62 0.29
N ALA A 159 11.81 9.42 0.33
CA ALA A 159 10.84 10.51 0.41
C ALA A 159 11.02 11.32 1.71
N LEU A 160 11.23 10.65 2.85
CA LEU A 160 11.56 11.31 4.12
C LEU A 160 12.91 12.02 4.08
N ALA A 161 13.91 11.45 3.40
CA ALA A 161 15.21 12.10 3.18
C ALA A 161 15.11 13.33 2.28
N SER A 162 14.19 13.34 1.30
CA SER A 162 13.96 14.50 0.43
C SER A 162 13.33 15.69 1.18
N VAL A 163 12.48 15.42 2.18
CA VAL A 163 11.94 16.44 3.11
C VAL A 163 13.06 17.06 3.95
N ASN A 164 14.14 16.32 4.23
CA ASN A 164 15.34 16.84 4.89
C ASN A 164 16.22 17.72 3.97
N ALA A 165 16.10 17.60 2.64
CA ALA A 165 17.04 18.18 1.69
C ALA A 165 16.59 19.48 1.01
N LYS A 166 15.30 19.86 1.07
CA LYS A 166 14.78 21.07 0.40
C LYS A 166 13.97 21.96 1.33
N PRO A 167 14.30 23.26 1.49
CA PRO A 167 13.32 24.23 1.94
C PRO A 167 12.23 24.34 0.86
N VAL A 168 11.00 24.03 1.25
CA VAL A 168 9.81 24.17 0.39
C VAL A 168 9.69 25.65 0.02
N ALA A 169 9.91 25.98 -1.26
CA ALA A 169 9.58 27.28 -1.78
C ALA A 169 8.05 27.47 -1.69
N PRO A 170 7.56 28.62 -1.22
CA PRO A 170 6.14 28.89 -1.14
C PRO A 170 5.53 28.90 -2.55
N ASP A 171 4.38 28.24 -2.65
CA ASP A 171 3.55 28.17 -3.84
C ASP A 171 3.13 29.60 -4.28
N PRO A 172 3.46 30.05 -5.52
CA PRO A 172 3.04 31.35 -6.02
C PRO A 172 1.52 31.43 -6.31
N GLY A 173 0.76 30.35 -6.14
CA GLY A 173 -0.68 30.30 -6.41
C GLY A 173 -1.60 30.90 -5.33
N ALA A 174 -1.11 31.24 -4.14
CA ALA A 174 -1.99 31.67 -3.02
C ALA A 174 -2.32 33.18 -2.98
N ALA A 175 -1.83 33.99 -3.92
CA ALA A 175 -2.00 35.45 -3.91
C ALA A 175 -3.00 35.95 -4.97
N ARG A 176 -4.21 35.38 -5.05
CA ARG A 176 -5.34 36.00 -5.76
C ARG A 176 -6.68 35.67 -5.12
N ALA A 177 -6.98 36.32 -3.99
CA ALA A 177 -8.34 36.41 -3.47
C ALA A 177 -8.52 37.65 -2.59
N ASP A 178 -8.39 38.85 -3.18
CA ASP A 178 -8.93 40.08 -2.58
C ASP A 178 -9.42 41.01 -3.71
N GLY A 179 -10.53 40.62 -4.32
CA GLY A 179 -11.27 41.38 -5.32
C GLY A 179 -12.41 42.15 -4.66
N LYS A 180 -12.08 43.35 -4.19
CA LYS A 180 -12.95 44.39 -3.63
C LYS A 180 -14.18 44.66 -4.52
N GLY A 181 -15.37 44.36 -4.00
CA GLY A 181 -16.65 44.68 -4.66
C GLY A 181 -16.87 46.19 -4.71
N ALA A 182 -16.90 46.76 -5.92
CA ALA A 182 -17.28 48.14 -6.19
C ALA A 182 -18.61 48.18 -6.97
N LYS A 183 -19.56 48.91 -6.39
CA LYS A 183 -20.89 49.26 -6.89
C LYS A 183 -20.79 50.27 -8.06
N PRO A 184 -21.69 50.20 -9.05
CA PRO A 184 -22.45 51.40 -9.43
C PRO A 184 -23.94 51.06 -9.62
N ALA A 185 -24.92 51.79 -9.05
CA ALA A 185 -25.35 53.16 -9.37
C ALA A 185 -25.97 53.29 -10.77
N ALA A 186 -27.23 53.72 -10.76
CA ALA A 186 -28.20 53.75 -11.83
C ALA A 186 -28.04 54.91 -12.83
N ALA A 187 -28.58 54.73 -14.04
CA ALA A 187 -29.18 55.72 -14.95
C ALA A 187 -29.99 54.92 -16.00
N ALA A 188 -31.31 54.99 -16.15
CA ALA A 188 -32.24 56.11 -16.44
C ALA A 188 -32.17 56.63 -17.89
N GLY A 189 -33.28 56.42 -18.63
CA GLY A 189 -33.67 57.10 -19.89
C GLY A 189 -33.08 56.50 -21.17
N ALA A 190 -33.82 56.19 -22.23
CA ALA A 190 -35.20 56.52 -22.62
C ALA A 190 -35.78 55.39 -23.52
#